data_AF-A0A6E8V3N3-F1
#
_entry.id   AF-A0A6E8V3N3-F1
#
_cell.length_a   1.000
_cell.length_b   1.000
_cell.length_c   1.000
_cell.angle_alpha   90.00
_cell.angle_beta   90.00
_cell.angle_gamma   90.00
#
_symmetry.space_group_name_H-M   'P 1'
#
loop_
_entity.id
_entity.type
_entity.pdbx_description
1 polymer ?
#
loop_
_entity_poly.entity_id
_entity_poly.type
_entity_poly.pdbx_seq_one_letter_code
_entity_poly.pdbx_strand_id
1 'polypeptide(L)'
;MARSVGSSVAVAPGEDMDDSRFRIRPYQQILSSCSGALVTSLFMTPLDVVKTRLQAQQKVLISNKCYLYCNGLMDHICPCGPNGPMAPSTISKRPLHFTGTIDAFTKISRYEGVPSLWSGLGPTLILALPTTVIYFVAYEQFRIRLKELYQRRKGRDAELPIWLPLLAGSSARVLAVTIVNPLELIRTKMQSEKLSYREVGQAFRSMLRVQGILGLWKGFFPTILRDVPFSGIYWTTYESFKKHFNVSQPTFAFSFAGGAISGGVAAFFTVPFDVVKTHQQIAFGEQFLYAQNGDSKAAGPKKPVRSIGTFETMGRIFQMNGIRGLFAGLTPRLVKVAPACAIMIASFEYGKNFFYRYNVQRYQERKDRVASGSGDSSV
;
A
#
# COMPACT_ATOMS: atom_id res chain seq x y z
N MET A 1 -1.15 25.69 39.83
CA MET A 1 -1.02 26.94 39.07
C MET A 1 0.18 26.83 38.15
N ALA A 2 -0.03 27.15 36.88
CA ALA A 2 0.88 26.89 35.76
C ALA A 2 2.29 27.48 35.94
N ARG A 3 3.31 26.72 35.55
CA ARG A 3 4.64 27.24 35.20
C ARG A 3 5.00 26.79 33.78
N SER A 4 4.87 27.73 32.85
CA SER A 4 5.69 27.97 31.63
C SER A 4 6.25 26.73 30.92
N VAL A 5 5.64 26.23 29.84
CA VAL A 5 5.91 26.62 28.44
C VAL A 5 7.27 27.31 28.23
N GLY A 6 8.15 26.66 27.46
CA GLY A 6 9.30 27.30 26.81
C GLY A 6 10.65 27.14 27.51
N SER A 7 11.23 25.94 27.44
CA SER A 7 12.69 25.85 27.34
C SER A 7 13.01 24.84 26.24
N SER A 8 13.41 25.37 25.08
CA SER A 8 13.92 24.56 23.98
C SER A 8 15.16 23.83 24.47
N VAL A 9 15.01 22.54 24.78
CA VAL A 9 16.14 21.65 25.06
C VAL A 9 16.95 21.57 23.77
N ALA A 10 18.01 22.39 23.72
CA ALA A 10 19.01 22.36 22.66
C ALA A 10 19.72 21.00 22.73
N VAL A 11 19.32 20.08 21.86
CA VAL A 11 20.10 18.88 21.58
C VAL A 11 21.37 19.34 20.88
N ALA A 12 22.53 19.05 21.48
CA ALA A 12 23.82 19.43 20.94
C ALA A 12 23.99 18.88 19.50
N PRO A 13 24.56 19.67 18.56
CA PRO A 13 24.75 19.22 17.19
C PRO A 13 25.87 18.19 17.16
N GLY A 14 25.52 16.91 16.99
CA GLY A 14 26.51 15.84 16.80
C GLY A 14 26.21 14.49 17.46
N GLU A 15 25.13 14.32 18.22
CA GLU A 15 24.81 13.01 18.78
C GLU A 15 24.10 12.11 17.74
N ASP A 16 24.82 11.06 17.36
CA ASP A 16 24.42 10.06 16.38
C ASP A 16 23.10 9.37 16.76
N MET A 17 22.21 9.20 15.78
CA MET A 17 20.94 8.48 15.91
C MET A 17 21.10 6.97 16.26
N ASP A 18 22.33 6.50 16.42
CA ASP A 18 22.69 5.14 16.82
C ASP A 18 23.23 5.03 18.26
N ASP A 19 23.20 6.11 19.08
CA ASP A 19 23.53 5.97 20.51
C ASP A 19 22.53 5.01 21.18
N SER A 20 23.08 3.91 21.72
CA SER A 20 22.35 2.78 22.29
C SER A 20 21.33 3.18 23.38
N ARG A 21 21.52 4.35 24.01
CA ARG A 21 20.70 4.88 25.10
C ARG A 21 19.38 5.51 24.65
N PHE A 22 19.32 6.04 23.41
CA PHE A 22 18.17 6.79 22.90
C PHE A 22 17.51 6.13 21.67
N ARG A 23 18.00 4.95 21.28
CA ARG A 23 17.54 4.23 20.10
C ARG A 23 16.03 3.97 20.14
N ILE A 24 15.36 4.33 19.04
CA ILE A 24 13.93 4.11 18.86
C ILE A 24 13.66 2.59 18.88
N ARG A 25 12.77 2.16 19.80
CA ARG A 25 12.45 0.74 19.97
C ARG A 25 11.61 0.22 18.78
N PRO A 26 11.67 -1.08 18.44
CA PRO A 26 10.92 -1.64 17.32
C PRO A 26 9.41 -1.35 17.36
N TYR A 27 8.79 -1.40 18.55
CA TYR A 27 7.36 -1.06 18.69
C TYR A 27 7.05 0.42 18.42
N GLN A 28 7.98 1.34 18.75
CA GLN A 28 7.83 2.77 18.46
C GLN A 28 7.92 3.02 16.94
N GLN A 29 8.78 2.27 16.25
CA GLN A 29 8.86 2.30 14.78
C GLN A 29 7.59 1.75 14.13
N ILE A 30 7.03 0.66 14.65
CA ILE A 30 5.74 0.12 14.21
C ILE A 30 4.65 1.16 14.38
N LEU A 31 4.55 1.79 15.56
CA LEU A 31 3.52 2.78 15.83
C LEU A 31 3.66 4.02 14.93
N SER A 32 4.89 4.47 14.68
CA SER A 32 5.18 5.55 13.73
C SER A 32 4.83 5.17 12.28
N SER A 33 5.08 3.93 11.88
CA SER A 33 4.70 3.47 10.54
C SER A 33 3.19 3.31 10.39
N CYS A 34 2.50 2.85 11.42
CA CYS A 34 1.05 2.72 11.41
C CYS A 34 0.37 4.08 11.35
N SER A 35 0.87 5.08 12.10
CA SER A 35 0.36 6.46 11.99
C SER A 35 0.60 7.04 10.60
N GLY A 36 1.78 6.83 10.01
CA GLY A 36 2.06 7.24 8.64
C GLY A 36 1.14 6.57 7.62
N ALA A 37 0.86 5.28 7.77
CA ALA A 37 -0.08 4.55 6.92
C ALA A 37 -1.53 5.06 7.07
N LEU A 38 -1.96 5.41 8.29
CA LEU A 38 -3.27 5.99 8.57
C LEU A 38 -3.42 7.37 7.91
N VAL A 39 -2.47 8.27 8.14
CA VAL A 39 -2.47 9.62 7.56
C VAL A 39 -2.46 9.53 6.04
N THR A 40 -1.56 8.71 5.47
CA THR A 40 -1.49 8.52 4.02
C THR A 40 -2.82 8.00 3.46
N SER A 41 -3.43 7.01 4.12
CA SER A 41 -4.72 6.47 3.68
C SER A 41 -5.82 7.52 3.76
N LEU A 42 -5.86 8.33 4.82
CA LEU A 42 -6.86 9.39 4.98
C LEU A 42 -6.81 10.42 3.85
N PHE A 43 -5.60 10.85 3.46
CA PHE A 43 -5.39 11.83 2.39
C PHE A 43 -5.53 11.25 0.98
N MET A 44 -5.08 10.01 0.77
CA MET A 44 -5.09 9.38 -0.56
C MET A 44 -6.44 8.76 -0.92
N THR A 45 -7.27 8.36 0.04
CA THR A 45 -8.54 7.67 -0.25
C THR A 45 -9.48 8.49 -1.15
N PRO A 46 -9.72 9.80 -0.92
CA PRO A 46 -10.54 10.61 -1.83
C PRO A 46 -10.02 10.62 -3.27
N LEU A 47 -8.71 10.76 -3.44
CA LEU A 47 -8.07 10.76 -4.76
C LEU A 47 -8.19 9.41 -5.45
N ASP A 48 -8.05 8.32 -4.68
CA ASP A 48 -8.23 6.96 -5.18
C ASP A 48 -9.67 6.68 -5.59
N VAL A 49 -10.66 7.15 -4.83
CA VAL A 49 -12.08 7.04 -5.19
C VAL A 49 -12.37 7.81 -6.48
N VAL A 50 -11.92 9.07 -6.60
CA VAL A 50 -12.13 9.86 -7.82
C VAL A 50 -11.49 9.19 -9.04
N LYS A 51 -10.24 8.72 -8.91
CA LYS A 51 -9.52 8.03 -9.99
C LYS A 51 -10.23 6.75 -10.42
N THR A 52 -10.61 5.90 -9.46
CA THR A 52 -11.28 4.63 -9.76
C THR A 52 -12.64 4.85 -10.44
N ARG A 53 -13.40 5.87 -10.04
CA ARG A 53 -14.66 6.27 -10.69
C ARG A 53 -14.45 6.74 -12.13
N LEU A 54 -13.45 7.58 -12.37
CA LEU A 54 -13.07 8.04 -13.72
C LEU A 54 -12.65 6.86 -14.62
N GLN A 55 -11.84 5.95 -14.09
CA GLN A 55 -11.37 4.77 -14.84
C GLN A 55 -12.50 3.78 -15.13
N ALA A 56 -13.45 3.63 -14.21
CA ALA A 56 -14.63 2.81 -14.43
C ALA A 56 -15.49 3.38 -15.57
N GLN A 57 -15.75 4.70 -15.60
CA GLN A 57 -16.50 5.36 -16.68
C GLN A 57 -15.87 5.12 -18.05
N GLN A 58 -14.54 5.22 -18.16
CA GLN A 58 -13.85 4.99 -19.43
C GLN A 58 -13.99 3.55 -19.92
N LYS A 59 -13.96 2.56 -19.01
CA LYS A 59 -14.24 1.15 -19.35
C LYS A 59 -15.68 0.94 -19.82
N VAL A 60 -16.65 1.64 -19.24
CA VAL A 60 -18.07 1.57 -19.67
C VAL A 60 -18.22 2.05 -21.12
N LEU A 61 -17.63 3.20 -21.47
CA LEU A 61 -17.68 3.77 -22.81
C LEU A 61 -17.09 2.83 -23.88
N ILE A 62 -16.03 2.09 -23.54
CA ILE A 62 -15.35 1.17 -24.47
C ILE A 62 -16.09 -0.18 -24.59
N SER A 63 -16.80 -0.61 -23.54
CA SER A 63 -17.39 -1.95 -23.45
C SER A 63 -18.76 -2.08 -24.13
N ASN A 64 -19.42 -0.99 -24.55
CA ASN A 64 -20.80 -0.98 -25.09
C ASN A 64 -21.82 -1.73 -24.20
N LYS A 65 -21.54 -1.81 -22.88
CA LYS A 65 -22.41 -2.44 -21.86
C LYS A 65 -22.93 -1.36 -20.92
N CYS A 66 -24.22 -1.39 -20.60
CA CYS A 66 -24.79 -0.51 -19.59
C CYS A 66 -24.54 -1.06 -18.19
N TYR A 67 -24.10 -0.19 -17.29
CA TYR A 67 -23.91 -0.51 -15.88
C TYR A 67 -24.87 0.32 -15.04
N LEU A 68 -25.55 -0.31 -14.08
CA LEU A 68 -26.37 0.39 -13.09
C LEU A 68 -25.46 0.84 -11.94
N TYR A 69 -25.42 2.15 -11.68
CA TYR A 69 -24.65 2.74 -10.57
C TYR A 69 -25.60 3.16 -9.44
N CYS A 70 -25.52 2.48 -8.30
CA CYS A 70 -26.22 2.87 -7.09
C CYS A 70 -25.21 3.39 -6.05
N ASN A 71 -25.24 4.71 -5.80
CA ASN A 71 -24.36 5.40 -4.83
C ASN A 71 -22.86 5.30 -5.22
N GLY A 72 -22.58 5.55 -6.49
CA GLY A 72 -21.23 5.68 -7.05
C GLY A 72 -20.54 4.37 -7.38
N LEU A 73 -20.80 3.28 -6.67
CA LEU A 73 -20.15 1.99 -6.93
C LEU A 73 -20.87 1.19 -8.03
N MET A 74 -20.10 0.35 -8.73
CA MET A 74 -20.56 -0.42 -9.88
C MET A 74 -21.37 -1.62 -9.37
N ASP A 75 -22.70 -1.62 -9.57
CA ASP A 75 -23.56 -2.63 -8.95
C ASP A 75 -23.98 -3.75 -9.89
N HIS A 76 -24.37 -3.56 -11.16
CA HIS A 76 -24.64 -4.71 -12.05
C HIS A 76 -24.44 -4.41 -13.55
N ILE A 77 -24.08 -5.45 -14.32
CA ILE A 77 -24.00 -5.46 -15.80
C ILE A 77 -25.41 -5.74 -16.34
N CYS A 78 -26.00 -4.79 -17.07
CA CYS A 78 -27.22 -5.06 -17.84
C CYS A 78 -26.91 -4.97 -19.34
N PRO A 79 -27.33 -5.95 -20.16
CA PRO A 79 -27.22 -5.84 -21.61
C PRO A 79 -28.14 -4.71 -22.08
N CYS A 80 -27.54 -3.65 -22.65
CA CYS A 80 -28.28 -2.58 -23.31
C CYS A 80 -28.61 -3.06 -24.73
N GLY A 81 -29.80 -3.63 -24.90
CA GLY A 81 -30.38 -3.96 -26.19
C GLY A 81 -31.81 -3.45 -26.25
N PRO A 82 -32.33 -3.04 -27.42
CA PRO A 82 -33.68 -2.52 -27.59
C PRO A 82 -34.80 -3.50 -27.19
N ASN A 83 -34.48 -4.79 -26.99
CA ASN A 83 -35.42 -5.85 -26.61
C ASN A 83 -35.14 -6.46 -25.21
N GLY A 84 -34.40 -5.77 -24.33
CA GLY A 84 -34.23 -6.17 -22.94
C GLY A 84 -35.44 -5.78 -22.06
N PRO A 85 -35.71 -6.48 -20.94
CA PRO A 85 -36.95 -6.34 -20.16
C PRO A 85 -37.07 -5.04 -19.31
N MET A 86 -36.50 -3.92 -19.74
CA MET A 86 -36.71 -2.62 -19.08
C MET A 86 -37.05 -1.52 -20.09
N ALA A 87 -38.34 -1.20 -20.14
CA ALA A 87 -38.88 0.02 -20.71
C ALA A 87 -38.33 1.28 -19.97
N PRO A 88 -38.38 2.47 -20.60
CA PRO A 88 -37.61 3.66 -20.17
C PRO A 88 -38.13 4.41 -18.93
N SER A 89 -38.92 3.78 -18.05
CA SER A 89 -39.66 4.50 -17.00
C SER A 89 -39.13 4.37 -15.56
N THR A 90 -38.06 3.61 -15.31
CA THR A 90 -37.52 3.42 -13.94
C THR A 90 -36.03 3.69 -13.74
N ILE A 91 -35.32 4.28 -14.71
CA ILE A 91 -33.89 4.61 -14.59
C ILE A 91 -33.70 6.12 -14.31
N SER A 92 -34.04 6.56 -13.10
CA SER A 92 -33.81 7.95 -12.66
C SER A 92 -32.49 8.12 -11.89
N LYS A 93 -31.39 7.59 -12.41
CA LYS A 93 -30.04 8.13 -12.13
C LYS A 93 -29.24 8.08 -13.43
N ARG A 94 -29.18 9.21 -14.14
CA ARG A 94 -28.26 9.37 -15.29
C ARG A 94 -26.85 8.99 -14.82
N PRO A 95 -26.08 8.21 -15.60
CA PRO A 95 -24.68 7.96 -15.25
C PRO A 95 -23.99 9.32 -15.14
N LEU A 96 -23.38 9.61 -13.98
CA LEU A 96 -22.64 10.86 -13.81
C LEU A 96 -21.47 10.83 -14.78
N HIS A 97 -21.56 11.62 -15.84
CA HIS A 97 -20.47 11.80 -16.77
C HIS A 97 -19.48 12.79 -16.17
N PHE A 98 -18.27 12.31 -15.92
CA PHE A 98 -17.15 13.08 -15.44
C PHE A 98 -16.32 13.58 -16.62
N THR A 99 -16.09 14.90 -16.69
CA THR A 99 -15.22 15.51 -17.72
C THR A 99 -13.77 15.64 -17.24
N GLY A 100 -13.52 15.56 -15.93
CA GLY A 100 -12.18 15.63 -15.35
C GLY A 100 -12.16 15.31 -13.85
N THR A 101 -10.97 15.34 -13.24
CA THR A 101 -10.77 15.01 -11.81
C THR A 101 -11.47 15.96 -10.86
N ILE A 102 -11.42 17.27 -11.14
CA ILE A 102 -12.10 18.29 -10.31
C ILE A 102 -13.62 18.16 -10.46
N ASP A 103 -14.10 17.99 -11.68
CA ASP A 103 -15.52 17.76 -11.97
C ASP A 103 -16.04 16.48 -11.28
N ALA A 104 -15.27 15.40 -11.31
CA ALA A 104 -15.57 14.17 -10.58
C ALA A 104 -15.60 14.38 -9.06
N PHE A 105 -14.62 15.08 -8.50
CA PHE A 105 -14.57 15.39 -7.07
C PHE A 105 -15.81 16.19 -6.63
N THR A 106 -16.14 17.27 -7.35
CA THR A 106 -17.29 18.13 -7.04
C THR A 106 -18.61 17.36 -7.19
N LYS A 107 -18.77 16.59 -8.27
CA LYS A 107 -19.97 15.79 -8.52
C LYS A 107 -20.15 14.71 -7.46
N ILE A 108 -19.12 13.93 -7.14
CA ILE A 108 -19.20 12.90 -6.11
C ILE A 108 -19.57 13.53 -4.76
N SER A 109 -18.90 14.61 -4.37
CA SER A 109 -19.20 15.30 -3.11
C SER A 109 -20.63 15.85 -3.06
N ARG A 110 -21.18 16.35 -4.18
CA ARG A 110 -22.51 16.97 -4.24
C ARG A 110 -23.65 15.96 -4.36
N TYR A 111 -23.46 14.87 -5.09
CA TYR A 111 -24.51 13.89 -5.39
C TYR A 111 -24.51 12.66 -4.47
N GLU A 112 -23.34 12.24 -3.97
CA GLU A 112 -23.20 11.08 -3.06
C GLU A 112 -22.90 11.49 -1.61
N GLY A 113 -22.53 12.76 -1.39
CA GLY A 113 -22.15 13.31 -0.09
C GLY A 113 -20.66 13.17 0.21
N VAL A 114 -20.12 14.07 1.03
CA VAL A 114 -18.69 14.12 1.39
C VAL A 114 -18.13 12.79 1.93
N PRO A 115 -18.84 12.01 2.78
CA PRO A 115 -18.32 10.73 3.28
C PRO A 115 -18.08 9.66 2.20
N SER A 116 -18.73 9.78 1.03
CA SER A 116 -18.57 8.83 -0.08
C SER A 116 -17.12 8.77 -0.60
N LEU A 117 -16.37 9.88 -0.48
CA LEU A 117 -14.96 9.97 -0.84
C LEU A 117 -14.07 9.05 0.03
N TRP A 118 -14.52 8.64 1.21
CA TRP A 118 -13.83 7.71 2.10
C TRP A 118 -14.45 6.31 2.13
N SER A 119 -15.35 5.98 1.20
CA SER A 119 -15.99 4.66 1.11
C SER A 119 -15.00 3.50 0.96
N GLY A 120 -13.78 3.76 0.46
CA GLY A 120 -12.68 2.79 0.35
C GLY A 120 -11.73 2.73 1.56
N LEU A 121 -11.90 3.58 2.58
CA LEU A 121 -10.93 3.72 3.68
C LEU A 121 -10.87 2.47 4.55
N GLY A 122 -12.03 1.91 4.94
CA GLY A 122 -12.11 0.73 5.81
C GLY A 122 -11.32 -0.48 5.25
N PRO A 123 -11.63 -0.96 4.03
CA PRO A 123 -10.86 -2.04 3.40
C PRO A 123 -9.38 -1.71 3.21
N THR A 124 -9.05 -0.44 3.00
CA THR A 124 -7.66 0.02 2.88
C THR A 124 -6.90 -0.11 4.20
N LEU A 125 -7.50 0.26 5.33
CA LEU A 125 -6.88 0.18 6.65
C LEU A 125 -6.79 -1.25 7.18
N ILE A 126 -7.83 -2.05 6.98
CA ILE A 126 -7.83 -3.49 7.33
C ILE A 126 -6.67 -4.22 6.64
N LEU A 127 -6.27 -3.75 5.45
CA LEU A 127 -5.11 -4.29 4.75
C LEU A 127 -3.80 -3.64 5.22
N ALA A 128 -3.76 -2.31 5.30
CA ALA A 128 -2.52 -1.58 5.51
C ALA A 128 -1.89 -1.86 6.89
N LEU A 129 -2.69 -1.85 7.96
CA LEU A 129 -2.17 -1.96 9.32
C LEU A 129 -1.58 -3.35 9.65
N PRO A 130 -2.25 -4.47 9.35
CA PRO A 130 -1.64 -5.78 9.57
C PRO A 130 -0.39 -5.98 8.72
N THR A 131 -0.39 -5.50 7.46
CA THR A 131 0.77 -5.59 6.58
C THR A 131 1.98 -4.88 7.18
N THR A 132 1.81 -3.66 7.68
CA THR A 132 2.92 -2.92 8.30
C THR A 132 3.42 -3.62 9.56
N VAL A 133 2.53 -4.08 10.43
CA VAL A 133 2.92 -4.78 11.66
C VAL A 133 3.69 -6.07 11.34
N ILE A 134 3.14 -6.92 10.48
CA ILE A 134 3.78 -8.18 10.07
C ILE A 134 5.14 -7.91 9.45
N TYR A 135 5.24 -6.91 8.56
CA TYR A 135 6.50 -6.55 7.91
C TYR A 135 7.58 -6.15 8.92
N PHE A 136 7.29 -5.23 9.85
CA PHE A 136 8.29 -4.77 10.82
C PHE A 136 8.69 -5.86 11.81
N VAL A 137 7.73 -6.65 12.29
CA VAL A 137 8.02 -7.79 13.18
C VAL A 137 8.89 -8.81 12.46
N ALA A 138 8.52 -9.21 11.23
CA ALA A 138 9.29 -10.16 10.44
C ALA A 138 10.69 -9.62 10.11
N TYR A 139 10.79 -8.34 9.73
CA TYR A 139 12.07 -7.69 9.44
C TYR A 139 13.00 -7.75 10.64
N GLU A 140 12.52 -7.41 11.83
CA GLU A 140 13.34 -7.42 13.04
C GLU A 140 13.81 -8.84 13.39
N GLN A 141 12.91 -9.83 13.33
CA GLN A 141 13.25 -11.24 13.58
C GLN A 141 14.27 -11.76 12.57
N PHE A 142 14.07 -11.50 11.26
CA PHE A 142 15.01 -11.92 10.24
C PHE A 142 16.35 -11.18 10.35
N ARG A 143 16.35 -9.89 10.67
CA ARG A 143 17.57 -9.10 10.84
C ARG A 143 18.40 -9.61 12.01
N ILE A 144 17.78 -9.86 13.18
CA ILE A 144 18.44 -10.43 14.36
C ILE A 144 19.03 -11.79 14.01
N ARG A 145 18.22 -12.68 13.41
CA ARG A 145 18.66 -14.02 13.08
C ARG A 145 19.80 -14.04 12.06
N LEU A 146 19.72 -13.25 10.99
CA LEU A 146 20.78 -13.15 9.98
C LEU A 146 22.06 -12.53 10.56
N LYS A 147 21.92 -11.52 11.42
CA LYS A 147 23.06 -10.92 12.13
C LYS A 147 23.77 -11.94 13.01
N GLU A 148 23.03 -12.70 13.82
CA GLU A 148 23.59 -13.76 14.65
C GLU A 148 24.30 -14.84 13.83
N LEU A 149 23.68 -15.29 12.73
CA LEU A 149 24.28 -16.30 11.85
C LEU A 149 25.56 -15.79 11.18
N TYR A 150 25.59 -14.53 10.77
CA TYR A 150 26.76 -13.89 10.18
C TYR A 150 27.89 -13.74 11.20
N GLN A 151 27.59 -13.21 12.39
CA GLN A 151 28.56 -13.02 13.47
C GLN A 151 29.10 -14.36 14.01
N ARG A 152 28.28 -15.41 14.05
CA ARG A 152 28.73 -16.77 14.38
C ARG A 152 29.75 -17.32 13.39
N ARG A 153 29.65 -16.98 12.11
CA ARG A 153 30.59 -17.43 11.08
C ARG A 153 31.87 -16.59 10.99
N LYS A 154 31.78 -15.28 11.18
CA LYS A 154 32.87 -14.33 10.86
C LYS A 154 33.49 -13.63 12.07
N GLY A 155 32.95 -13.85 13.27
CA GLY A 155 33.38 -13.18 14.51
C GLY A 155 32.47 -12.00 14.90
N ARG A 156 32.54 -11.61 16.17
CA ARG A 156 31.63 -10.61 16.79
C ARG A 156 31.82 -9.19 16.22
N ASP A 157 33.03 -8.87 15.75
CA ASP A 157 33.44 -7.53 15.28
C ASP A 157 33.39 -7.37 13.74
N ALA A 158 32.85 -8.34 13.02
CA ALA A 158 32.72 -8.22 11.57
C ALA A 158 31.70 -7.13 11.19
N GLU A 159 32.12 -6.18 10.35
CA GLU A 159 31.23 -5.16 9.79
C GLU A 159 30.05 -5.80 9.05
N LEU A 160 28.85 -5.26 9.30
CA LEU A 160 27.62 -5.79 8.71
C LEU A 160 27.54 -5.39 7.23
N PRO A 161 27.39 -6.36 6.32
CA PRO A 161 27.35 -6.06 4.91
C PRO A 161 26.00 -5.44 4.50
N ILE A 162 26.02 -4.60 3.46
CA ILE A 162 24.85 -3.89 2.93
C ILE A 162 23.72 -4.85 2.48
N TRP A 163 24.07 -6.06 2.02
CA TRP A 163 23.09 -7.05 1.61
C TRP A 163 22.27 -7.64 2.76
N LEU A 164 22.74 -7.56 4.01
CA LEU A 164 22.08 -8.21 5.14
C LEU A 164 20.73 -7.55 5.49
N PRO A 165 20.63 -6.22 5.65
CA PRO A 165 19.34 -5.53 5.78
C PRO A 165 18.43 -5.74 4.56
N LEU A 166 18.98 -5.75 3.34
CA LEU A 166 18.22 -5.98 2.11
C LEU A 166 17.60 -7.38 2.08
N LEU A 167 18.35 -8.40 2.48
CA LEU A 167 17.87 -9.78 2.56
C LEU A 167 16.81 -9.94 3.65
N ALA A 168 17.02 -9.36 4.83
CA ALA A 168 16.03 -9.35 5.91
C ALA A 168 14.72 -8.67 5.46
N GLY A 169 14.82 -7.49 4.83
CA GLY A 169 13.68 -6.73 4.32
C GLY A 169 12.94 -7.46 3.20
N SER A 170 13.67 -8.10 2.28
CA SER A 170 13.08 -8.89 1.19
C SER A 170 12.32 -10.09 1.73
N SER A 171 12.92 -10.87 2.63
CA SER A 171 12.28 -12.02 3.27
C SER A 171 11.06 -11.61 4.09
N ALA A 172 11.15 -10.50 4.84
CA ALA A 172 10.02 -9.94 5.58
C ALA A 172 8.87 -9.53 4.67
N ARG A 173 9.18 -8.93 3.50
CA ARG A 173 8.17 -8.54 2.52
C ARG A 173 7.48 -9.77 1.90
N VAL A 174 8.24 -10.80 1.55
CA VAL A 174 7.68 -12.06 1.03
C VAL A 174 6.74 -12.70 2.05
N LEU A 175 7.14 -12.75 3.33
CA LEU A 175 6.28 -13.27 4.40
C LEU A 175 5.01 -12.44 4.58
N ALA A 176 5.13 -11.11 4.64
CA ALA A 176 4.00 -10.22 4.79
C ALA A 176 3.00 -10.37 3.64
N VAL A 177 3.48 -10.38 2.39
CA VAL A 177 2.62 -10.59 1.21
C VAL A 177 1.96 -11.95 1.25
N THR A 178 2.67 -13.02 1.64
CA THR A 178 2.09 -14.38 1.75
C THR A 178 0.88 -14.41 2.69
N ILE A 179 0.96 -13.76 3.84
CA ILE A 179 -0.11 -13.75 4.85
C ILE A 179 -1.27 -12.85 4.42
N VAL A 180 -0.97 -11.73 3.77
CA VAL A 180 -1.95 -10.68 3.45
C VAL A 180 -2.63 -10.90 2.09
N ASN A 181 -2.07 -11.70 1.18
CA ASN A 181 -2.60 -11.88 -0.18
C ASN A 181 -4.11 -12.23 -0.23
N PRO A 182 -4.67 -13.09 0.64
CA PRO A 182 -6.11 -13.35 0.66
C PRO A 182 -6.95 -12.10 0.99
N LEU A 183 -6.45 -11.24 1.88
CA LEU A 183 -7.09 -9.97 2.23
C LEU A 183 -6.96 -8.95 1.09
N GLU A 184 -5.83 -8.93 0.36
CA GLU A 184 -5.68 -8.10 -0.84
C GLU A 184 -6.73 -8.46 -1.89
N LEU A 185 -7.00 -9.75 -2.04
CA LEU A 185 -7.95 -10.26 -3.00
C LEU A 185 -9.38 -9.88 -2.64
N ILE A 186 -9.75 -10.01 -1.36
CA ILE A 186 -11.04 -9.55 -0.84
C ILE A 186 -11.21 -8.05 -1.05
N ARG A 187 -10.19 -7.25 -0.71
CA ARG A 187 -10.20 -5.80 -0.94
C ARG A 187 -10.41 -5.45 -2.41
N THR A 188 -9.67 -6.12 -3.29
CA THR A 188 -9.78 -5.88 -4.74
C THR A 188 -11.20 -6.15 -5.22
N LYS A 189 -11.86 -7.21 -4.71
CA LYS A 189 -13.25 -7.52 -5.04
C LYS A 189 -14.24 -6.48 -4.49
N MET A 190 -14.06 -6.03 -3.24
CA MET A 190 -14.88 -4.96 -2.66
C MET A 190 -14.69 -3.60 -3.34
N GLN A 191 -13.55 -3.37 -3.98
CA GLN A 191 -13.28 -2.15 -4.75
C GLN A 191 -13.89 -2.22 -6.16
N SER A 192 -14.04 -3.42 -6.74
CA SER A 192 -14.68 -3.60 -8.04
C SER A 192 -16.21 -3.61 -7.96
N GLU A 193 -16.80 -4.12 -6.88
CA GLU A 193 -18.26 -4.31 -6.71
C GLU A 193 -18.70 -3.99 -5.27
N LYS A 194 -19.93 -3.49 -5.07
CA LYS A 194 -20.42 -3.11 -3.74
C LYS A 194 -20.98 -4.32 -3.04
N LEU A 195 -20.09 -5.17 -2.57
CA LEU A 195 -20.49 -6.37 -1.88
C LEU A 195 -20.75 -6.06 -0.41
N SER A 196 -21.94 -6.42 0.04
CA SER A 196 -22.22 -6.60 1.46
C SER A 196 -21.23 -7.61 2.06
N TYR A 197 -20.91 -7.48 3.35
CA TYR A 197 -20.03 -8.41 4.04
C TYR A 197 -20.46 -9.88 3.89
N ARG A 198 -21.76 -10.14 3.78
CA ARG A 198 -22.31 -11.48 3.51
C ARG A 198 -21.94 -11.99 2.11
N GLU A 199 -22.00 -11.12 1.11
CA GLU A 199 -21.67 -11.43 -0.29
C GLU A 199 -20.17 -11.61 -0.48
N VAL A 200 -19.33 -10.88 0.27
CA VAL A 200 -17.88 -11.11 0.35
C VAL A 200 -17.58 -12.51 0.89
N GLY A 201 -18.27 -12.93 1.96
CA GLY A 201 -18.12 -14.28 2.52
C GLY A 201 -18.56 -15.38 1.53
N GLN A 202 -19.65 -15.16 0.80
CA GLN A 202 -20.10 -16.07 -0.26
C GLN A 202 -19.12 -16.13 -1.43
N ALA A 203 -18.58 -14.99 -1.86
CA ALA A 203 -17.54 -14.91 -2.87
C ALA A 203 -16.27 -15.67 -2.48
N PHE A 204 -15.83 -15.52 -1.24
CA PHE A 204 -14.68 -16.24 -0.70
C PHE A 204 -14.91 -17.75 -0.65
N ARG A 205 -16.09 -18.19 -0.18
CA ARG A 205 -16.47 -19.62 -0.19
C ARG A 205 -16.58 -20.18 -1.61
N SER A 206 -17.14 -19.42 -2.54
CA SER A 206 -17.22 -19.80 -3.96
C SER A 206 -15.84 -19.95 -4.57
N MET A 207 -14.92 -19.03 -4.26
CA MET A 207 -13.52 -19.09 -4.70
C MET A 207 -12.79 -20.33 -4.18
N LEU A 208 -12.94 -20.63 -2.89
CA LEU A 208 -12.39 -21.84 -2.29
C LEU A 208 -12.96 -23.11 -2.94
N ARG A 209 -14.23 -23.11 -3.33
CA ARG A 209 -14.88 -24.25 -3.99
C ARG A 209 -14.39 -24.44 -5.43
N VAL A 210 -14.16 -23.36 -6.18
CA VAL A 210 -13.80 -23.42 -7.62
C VAL A 210 -12.29 -23.57 -7.86
N GLN A 211 -11.45 -22.86 -7.11
CA GLN A 211 -9.99 -22.84 -7.33
C GLN A 211 -9.19 -23.49 -6.19
N GLY A 212 -9.85 -23.92 -5.13
CA GLY A 212 -9.18 -24.44 -3.93
C GLY A 212 -8.43 -23.35 -3.16
N ILE A 213 -7.68 -23.80 -2.16
CA ILE A 213 -6.90 -22.93 -1.26
C ILE A 213 -5.82 -22.17 -2.02
N LEU A 214 -5.16 -22.80 -3.01
CA LEU A 214 -4.11 -22.17 -3.82
C LEU A 214 -4.63 -21.00 -4.68
N GLY A 215 -5.93 -20.96 -4.98
CA GLY A 215 -6.56 -19.82 -5.66
C GLY A 215 -6.40 -18.50 -4.90
N LEU A 216 -6.31 -18.54 -3.57
CA LEU A 216 -6.10 -17.36 -2.73
C LEU A 216 -4.72 -16.71 -2.89
N TRP A 217 -3.74 -17.43 -3.43
CA TRP A 217 -2.39 -16.94 -3.72
C TRP A 217 -2.17 -16.61 -5.19
N LYS A 218 -3.23 -16.63 -6.01
CA LYS A 218 -3.12 -16.23 -7.42
C LYS A 218 -2.80 -14.73 -7.49
N GLY A 219 -1.75 -14.37 -8.24
CA GLY A 219 -1.21 -13.01 -8.26
C GLY A 219 -0.14 -12.73 -7.19
N PHE A 220 0.27 -13.74 -6.41
CA PHE A 220 1.37 -13.61 -5.44
C PHE A 220 2.71 -13.26 -6.09
N PHE A 221 3.11 -14.02 -7.11
CA PHE A 221 4.39 -13.83 -7.80
C PHE A 221 4.58 -12.44 -8.44
N PRO A 222 3.62 -11.89 -9.23
CA PRO A 222 3.76 -10.54 -9.76
C PRO A 222 3.74 -9.48 -8.63
N THR A 223 3.09 -9.76 -7.50
CA THR A 223 3.09 -8.86 -6.33
C THR A 223 4.48 -8.79 -5.71
N ILE A 224 5.16 -9.92 -5.51
CA ILE A 224 6.54 -9.94 -5.01
C ILE A 224 7.50 -9.23 -5.96
N LEU A 225 7.40 -9.52 -7.26
CA LEU A 225 8.26 -8.89 -8.27
C LEU A 225 8.09 -7.38 -8.36
N ARG A 226 6.94 -6.85 -7.91
CA ARG A 226 6.74 -5.42 -7.75
C ARG A 226 7.28 -4.92 -6.41
N ASP A 227 6.83 -5.52 -5.32
CA ASP A 227 6.97 -4.97 -3.97
C ASP A 227 8.41 -5.02 -3.44
N VAL A 228 9.13 -6.11 -3.72
CA VAL A 228 10.52 -6.28 -3.26
C VAL A 228 11.45 -5.29 -3.96
N PRO A 229 11.48 -5.21 -5.31
CA PRO A 229 12.30 -4.21 -6.00
C PRO A 229 11.90 -2.78 -5.66
N PHE A 230 10.60 -2.49 -5.55
CA PHE A 230 10.12 -1.17 -5.18
C PHE A 230 10.71 -0.73 -3.84
N SER A 231 10.68 -1.61 -2.84
CA SER A 231 11.18 -1.30 -1.50
C SER A 231 12.68 -1.12 -1.45
N GLY A 232 13.43 -1.98 -2.16
CA GLY A 232 14.89 -1.87 -2.25
C GLY A 232 15.33 -0.56 -2.90
N ILE A 233 14.73 -0.20 -4.04
CA ILE A 233 15.04 1.05 -4.75
C ILE A 233 14.60 2.26 -3.92
N TYR A 234 13.41 2.22 -3.32
CA TYR A 234 12.86 3.30 -2.50
C TYR A 234 13.78 3.65 -1.33
N TRP A 235 14.14 2.66 -0.50
CA TRP A 235 14.98 2.91 0.68
C TRP A 235 16.42 3.26 0.28
N THR A 236 16.99 2.61 -0.72
CA THR A 236 18.34 2.95 -1.20
C THR A 236 18.39 4.38 -1.71
N THR A 237 17.40 4.80 -2.50
CA THR A 237 17.33 6.18 -3.01
C THR A 237 17.11 7.18 -1.89
N TYR A 238 16.23 6.87 -0.92
CA TYR A 238 15.96 7.75 0.23
C TYR A 238 17.19 7.91 1.15
N GLU A 239 17.90 6.82 1.45
CA GLU A 239 19.13 6.87 2.26
C GLU A 239 20.25 7.60 1.52
N SER A 240 20.44 7.35 0.21
CA SER A 240 21.38 8.11 -0.60
C SER A 240 21.03 9.60 -0.66
N PHE A 241 19.75 9.94 -0.73
CA PHE A 241 19.27 11.33 -0.69
C PHE A 241 19.62 11.99 0.65
N LYS A 242 19.37 11.34 1.79
CA LYS A 242 19.78 11.84 3.11
C LYS A 242 21.29 12.03 3.23
N LYS A 243 22.07 11.04 2.76
CA LYS A 243 23.54 11.08 2.79
C LYS A 243 24.10 12.21 1.92
N HIS A 244 23.54 12.41 0.73
CA HIS A 244 24.00 13.47 -0.18
C HIS A 244 23.87 14.87 0.43
N PHE A 245 22.81 15.10 1.22
CA PHE A 245 22.59 16.38 1.92
C PHE A 245 23.12 16.39 3.36
N ASN A 246 23.83 15.35 3.82
CA ASN A 246 24.32 15.20 5.19
C ASN A 246 23.27 15.47 6.28
N VAL A 247 22.02 15.04 6.05
CA VAL A 247 20.90 15.29 6.96
C VAL A 247 20.71 14.11 7.90
N SER A 248 21.14 14.26 9.16
CA SER A 248 20.93 13.25 10.21
C SER A 248 19.52 13.30 10.81
N GLN A 249 18.92 14.49 10.92
CA GLN A 249 17.53 14.67 11.35
C GLN A 249 16.71 15.37 10.26
N PRO A 250 15.98 14.61 9.43
CA PRO A 250 15.24 15.21 8.33
C PRO A 250 14.03 15.98 8.86
N THR A 251 13.86 17.22 8.40
CA THR A 251 12.64 18.00 8.64
C THR A 251 11.46 17.35 7.91
N PHE A 252 10.23 17.74 8.27
CA PHE A 252 9.04 17.24 7.58
C PHE A 252 9.10 17.51 6.07
N ALA A 253 9.51 18.71 5.66
CA ALA A 253 9.62 19.10 4.25
C ALA A 253 10.72 18.31 3.52
N PHE A 254 11.88 18.11 4.15
CA PHE A 254 12.95 17.29 3.56
C PHE A 254 12.52 15.83 3.39
N SER A 255 11.88 15.26 4.43
CA SER A 255 11.35 13.90 4.38
C SER A 255 10.29 13.78 3.30
N PHE A 256 9.39 14.76 3.19
CA PHE A 256 8.34 14.79 2.18
C PHE A 256 8.92 14.81 0.76
N ALA A 257 9.86 15.72 0.47
CA ALA A 257 10.52 15.81 -0.83
C ALA A 257 11.33 14.54 -1.15
N GLY A 258 12.14 14.07 -0.19
CA GLY A 258 12.92 12.85 -0.32
C GLY A 258 12.05 11.62 -0.58
N GLY A 259 10.91 11.51 0.10
CA GLY A 259 9.91 10.45 -0.10
C GLY A 259 9.22 10.51 -1.46
N ALA A 260 8.90 11.72 -1.94
CA ALA A 260 8.32 11.91 -3.28
C ALA A 260 9.29 11.47 -4.37
N ILE A 261 10.56 11.91 -4.28
CA ILE A 261 11.62 11.61 -5.26
C ILE A 261 11.94 10.12 -5.24
N SER A 262 12.20 9.54 -4.07
CA SER A 262 12.52 8.11 -3.95
C SER A 262 11.34 7.23 -4.38
N GLY A 263 10.11 7.63 -4.05
CA GLY A 263 8.88 6.96 -4.51
C GLY A 263 8.71 7.04 -6.03
N GLY A 264 9.00 8.18 -6.64
CA GLY A 264 8.97 8.37 -8.09
C GLY A 264 9.99 7.51 -8.82
N VAL A 265 11.25 7.50 -8.36
CA VAL A 265 12.32 6.66 -8.93
C VAL A 265 11.97 5.17 -8.79
N ALA A 266 11.53 4.73 -7.62
CA ALA A 266 11.11 3.35 -7.40
C ALA A 266 9.91 2.96 -8.28
N ALA A 267 8.93 3.86 -8.45
CA ALA A 267 7.78 3.64 -9.32
C ALA A 267 8.22 3.49 -10.79
N PHE A 268 9.15 4.31 -11.27
CA PHE A 268 9.64 4.24 -12.65
C PHE A 268 10.21 2.86 -12.99
N PHE A 269 11.12 2.33 -12.16
CA PHE A 269 11.75 1.04 -12.41
C PHE A 269 10.82 -0.16 -12.24
N THR A 270 9.78 -0.03 -11.41
CA THR A 270 8.86 -1.13 -11.13
C THR A 270 7.59 -1.09 -11.97
N VAL A 271 7.43 -0.12 -12.88
CA VAL A 271 6.25 0.00 -13.77
C VAL A 271 5.98 -1.25 -14.61
N PRO A 272 6.98 -1.90 -15.21
CA PRO A 272 6.73 -3.10 -16.00
C PRO A 272 6.06 -4.21 -15.18
N PHE A 273 6.45 -4.39 -13.90
CA PHE A 273 5.84 -5.39 -13.02
C PHE A 273 4.41 -5.02 -12.59
N ASP A 274 4.11 -3.72 -12.45
CA ASP A 274 2.74 -3.24 -12.19
C ASP A 274 1.81 -3.53 -13.35
N VAL A 275 2.27 -3.29 -14.59
CA VAL A 275 1.49 -3.60 -15.79
C VAL A 275 1.18 -5.09 -15.84
N VAL A 276 2.17 -5.95 -15.58
CA VAL A 276 1.93 -7.40 -15.56
C VAL A 276 0.96 -7.81 -14.44
N LYS A 277 1.13 -7.26 -13.22
CA LYS A 277 0.21 -7.52 -12.10
C LYS A 277 -1.22 -7.13 -12.45
N THR A 278 -1.42 -5.94 -13.01
CA THR A 278 -2.75 -5.43 -13.37
C THR A 278 -3.39 -6.26 -14.48
N HIS A 279 -2.65 -6.65 -15.52
CA HIS A 279 -3.16 -7.57 -16.55
C HIS A 279 -3.58 -8.93 -15.97
N GLN A 280 -2.77 -9.51 -15.08
CA GLN A 280 -3.09 -10.79 -14.44
C GLN A 280 -4.28 -10.68 -13.50
N GLN A 281 -4.43 -9.57 -12.77
CA GLN A 281 -5.59 -9.31 -11.91
C GLN A 281 -6.88 -9.09 -12.70
N ILE A 282 -6.82 -8.42 -13.86
CA ILE A 282 -7.97 -8.25 -14.75
C ILE A 282 -8.41 -9.60 -15.32
N ALA A 283 -7.46 -10.38 -15.89
CA ALA A 283 -7.74 -11.70 -16.44
C ALA A 283 -8.30 -12.65 -15.36
N PHE A 284 -7.81 -12.55 -14.13
CA PHE A 284 -8.36 -13.27 -12.99
C PHE A 284 -9.79 -12.81 -12.70
N GLY A 285 -10.03 -11.51 -12.55
CA GLY A 285 -11.37 -10.96 -12.26
C GLY A 285 -12.43 -11.43 -13.27
N GLU A 286 -12.10 -11.42 -14.56
CA GLU A 286 -12.97 -11.94 -15.61
C GLU A 286 -13.32 -13.42 -15.42
N GLN A 287 -12.35 -14.28 -15.10
CA GLN A 287 -12.59 -15.70 -14.82
C GLN A 287 -13.58 -15.91 -13.67
N PHE A 288 -13.56 -15.06 -12.65
CA PHE A 288 -14.49 -15.15 -11.52
C PHE A 288 -15.91 -14.70 -11.89
N LEU A 289 -16.04 -13.60 -12.62
CA LEU A 289 -17.34 -13.10 -13.06
C LEU A 289 -18.05 -14.13 -13.95
N TYR A 290 -17.32 -14.76 -14.87
CA TYR A 290 -17.87 -15.83 -15.73
C TYR A 290 -18.17 -17.12 -14.97
N ALA A 291 -17.44 -17.42 -13.88
CA ALA A 291 -17.74 -18.57 -13.03
C ALA A 291 -19.03 -18.39 -12.21
N GLN A 292 -19.37 -17.14 -11.87
CA GLN A 292 -20.55 -16.82 -11.05
C GLN A 292 -21.83 -16.66 -11.89
N ASN A 293 -21.73 -16.21 -13.15
CA ASN A 293 -22.89 -15.96 -14.02
C ASN A 293 -23.52 -17.19 -14.68
N GLY A 294 -23.04 -18.41 -14.44
CA GLY A 294 -23.86 -19.61 -14.56
C GLY A 294 -24.58 -19.89 -15.91
N ASP A 295 -24.23 -19.25 -17.03
CA ASP A 295 -24.74 -19.63 -18.35
C ASP A 295 -24.08 -20.94 -18.79
N SER A 296 -24.64 -22.03 -18.26
CA SER A 296 -24.23 -23.41 -18.48
C SER A 296 -24.55 -23.92 -19.89
N LYS A 297 -24.87 -23.05 -20.86
CA LYS A 297 -25.30 -23.44 -22.21
C LYS A 297 -24.46 -22.91 -23.38
N ALA A 298 -23.45 -22.06 -23.15
CA ALA A 298 -22.61 -21.52 -24.24
C ALA A 298 -21.11 -21.87 -24.15
N ALA A 299 -20.67 -22.60 -23.12
CA ALA A 299 -19.27 -22.97 -22.98
C ALA A 299 -19.03 -24.38 -23.52
N GLY A 300 -18.50 -24.47 -24.74
CA GLY A 300 -17.81 -25.65 -25.25
C GLY A 300 -16.67 -26.10 -24.31
N PRO A 301 -15.95 -27.19 -24.65
CA PRO A 301 -15.11 -27.93 -23.71
C PRO A 301 -14.17 -27.00 -22.95
N LYS A 302 -14.38 -26.89 -21.62
CA LYS A 302 -13.59 -26.07 -20.70
C LYS A 302 -12.17 -26.62 -20.63
N LYS A 303 -11.30 -26.22 -21.56
CA LYS A 303 -9.86 -26.37 -21.38
C LYS A 303 -9.48 -25.59 -20.12
N PRO A 304 -8.72 -26.17 -19.19
CA PRO A 304 -8.20 -25.43 -18.05
C PRO A 304 -7.38 -24.26 -18.60
N VAL A 305 -7.82 -23.02 -18.37
CA VAL A 305 -7.06 -21.85 -18.78
C VAL A 305 -5.77 -21.86 -17.98
N ARG A 306 -4.70 -22.33 -18.62
CA ARG A 306 -3.36 -22.40 -18.05
C ARG A 306 -3.01 -21.00 -17.55
N SER A 307 -2.66 -20.89 -16.27
CA SER A 307 -2.20 -19.62 -15.71
C SER A 307 -0.91 -19.23 -16.43
N ILE A 308 -1.02 -18.30 -17.37
CA ILE A 308 0.11 -17.75 -18.13
C ILE A 308 1.12 -17.21 -17.10
N GLY A 309 2.38 -17.60 -17.23
CA GLY A 309 3.43 -17.14 -16.32
C GLY A 309 3.57 -15.62 -16.35
N THR A 310 4.03 -15.01 -15.27
CA THR A 310 4.25 -13.54 -15.21
C THR A 310 5.24 -13.08 -16.28
N PHE A 311 6.33 -13.82 -16.51
CA PHE A 311 7.28 -13.52 -17.58
C PHE A 311 6.71 -13.75 -18.98
N GLU A 312 5.85 -14.75 -19.16
CA GLU A 312 5.17 -14.98 -20.43
C GLU A 312 4.17 -13.86 -20.75
N THR A 313 3.45 -13.38 -19.73
CA THR A 313 2.54 -12.22 -19.85
C THR A 313 3.34 -10.96 -20.22
N MET A 314 4.48 -10.74 -19.57
CA MET A 314 5.40 -9.64 -19.89
C MET A 314 5.90 -9.71 -21.33
N GLY A 315 6.29 -10.90 -21.79
CA GLY A 315 6.72 -11.15 -23.16
C GLY A 315 5.62 -10.86 -24.18
N ARG A 316 4.38 -11.29 -23.94
CA ARG A 316 3.24 -10.99 -24.81
C ARG A 316 2.94 -9.49 -24.89
N ILE A 317 2.98 -8.78 -23.76
CA ILE A 317 2.77 -7.32 -23.75
C ILE A 317 3.85 -6.61 -24.57
N PHE A 318 5.10 -7.04 -24.42
CA PHE A 318 6.22 -6.50 -25.18
C PHE A 318 6.09 -6.79 -26.68
N GLN A 319 5.68 -8.00 -27.06
CA GLN A 319 5.45 -8.35 -28.48
C GLN A 319 4.31 -7.55 -29.10
N MET A 320 3.22 -7.30 -28.37
CA MET A 320 2.04 -6.60 -28.89
C MET A 320 2.20 -5.09 -28.95
N ASN A 321 2.75 -4.47 -27.90
CA ASN A 321 2.74 -3.01 -27.72
C ASN A 321 4.16 -2.42 -27.54
N GLY A 322 5.21 -3.23 -27.69
CA GLY A 322 6.59 -2.83 -27.48
C GLY A 322 6.85 -2.33 -26.05
N ILE A 323 7.89 -1.49 -25.92
CA ILE A 323 8.27 -0.88 -24.64
C ILE A 323 7.21 0.09 -24.10
N ARG A 324 6.44 0.73 -24.99
CA ARG A 324 5.34 1.63 -24.61
C ARG A 324 4.25 0.89 -23.86
N GLY A 325 3.99 -0.38 -24.19
CA GLY A 325 3.07 -1.24 -23.45
C GLY A 325 3.51 -1.51 -22.02
N LEU A 326 4.81 -1.77 -21.81
CA LEU A 326 5.37 -2.01 -20.47
C LEU A 326 5.36 -0.76 -19.57
N PHE A 327 5.42 0.43 -20.18
CA PHE A 327 5.33 1.72 -19.48
C PHE A 327 3.95 2.38 -19.53
N ALA A 328 2.95 1.66 -20.03
CA ALA A 328 1.58 2.15 -20.08
C ALA A 328 1.06 2.41 -18.66
N GLY A 329 0.69 3.66 -18.38
CA GLY A 329 0.21 4.06 -17.06
C GLY A 329 1.29 4.55 -16.08
N LEU A 330 2.53 4.82 -16.54
CA LEU A 330 3.57 5.43 -15.70
C LEU A 330 3.10 6.76 -15.08
N THR A 331 2.55 7.68 -15.87
CA THR A 331 2.06 8.98 -15.40
C THR A 331 1.03 8.86 -14.26
N PRO A 332 -0.10 8.14 -14.43
CA PRO A 332 -1.08 7.98 -13.35
C PRO A 332 -0.56 7.17 -12.16
N ARG A 333 0.55 6.45 -12.30
CA ARG A 333 1.26 5.83 -11.18
C ARG A 333 2.10 6.85 -10.43
N LEU A 334 2.93 7.64 -11.10
CA LEU A 334 3.78 8.67 -10.48
C LEU A 334 2.94 9.68 -9.68
N VAL A 335 1.84 10.16 -10.27
CA VAL A 335 0.91 11.09 -9.63
C VAL A 335 0.32 10.50 -8.33
N LYS A 336 0.15 9.18 -8.25
CA LYS A 336 -0.36 8.51 -7.05
C LYS A 336 0.74 8.19 -6.04
N VAL A 337 1.84 7.61 -6.50
CA VAL A 337 2.88 7.05 -5.62
C VAL A 337 3.70 8.14 -4.97
N ALA A 338 4.06 9.21 -5.70
CA ALA A 338 4.91 10.26 -5.14
C ALA A 338 4.26 10.97 -3.92
N PRO A 339 3.00 11.44 -3.97
CA PRO A 339 2.35 12.02 -2.78
C PRO A 339 2.14 11.01 -1.66
N ALA A 340 1.78 9.77 -1.98
CA ALA A 340 1.57 8.73 -0.97
C ALA A 340 2.87 8.42 -0.20
N CYS A 341 3.98 8.23 -0.91
CA CYS A 341 5.30 8.01 -0.30
C CYS A 341 5.78 9.23 0.49
N ALA A 342 5.56 10.44 -0.03
CA ALA A 342 5.92 11.68 0.65
C ALA A 342 5.23 11.83 2.00
N ILE A 343 3.91 11.67 2.04
CA ILE A 343 3.12 11.75 3.28
C ILE A 343 3.54 10.63 4.24
N MET A 344 3.69 9.42 3.72
CA MET A 344 4.05 8.26 4.54
C MET A 344 5.40 8.45 5.25
N ILE A 345 6.45 8.83 4.51
CA ILE A 345 7.78 8.98 5.11
C ILE A 345 7.88 10.22 5.99
N ALA A 346 7.24 11.33 5.61
CA ALA A 346 7.23 12.53 6.42
C ALA A 346 6.53 12.29 7.77
N SER A 347 5.43 11.54 7.76
CA SER A 347 4.74 11.12 8.98
C SER A 347 5.59 10.15 9.81
N PHE A 348 6.27 9.20 9.16
CA PHE A 348 7.12 8.22 9.82
C PHE A 348 8.35 8.85 10.49
N GLU A 349 9.03 9.78 9.81
CA GLU A 349 10.18 10.49 10.37
C GLU A 349 9.75 11.48 11.46
N TYR A 350 8.61 12.15 11.29
CA TYR A 350 8.02 12.96 12.35
C TYR A 350 7.73 12.12 13.61
N GLY A 351 7.08 10.97 13.45
CA GLY A 351 6.80 10.06 14.57
C GLY A 351 8.07 9.50 15.20
N LYS A 352 9.11 9.20 14.41
CA LYS A 352 10.42 8.82 14.94
C LYS A 352 11.05 9.93 15.78
N ASN A 353 11.07 11.16 15.28
CA ASN A 353 11.61 12.31 16.01
C ASN A 353 10.82 12.57 17.31
N PHE A 354 9.50 12.43 17.26
CA PHE A 354 8.65 12.51 18.44
C PHE A 354 9.04 11.46 19.50
N PHE A 355 9.17 10.17 19.12
CA PHE A 355 9.57 9.12 20.05
C PHE A 355 11.01 9.27 20.54
N TYR A 356 11.92 9.77 19.70
CA TYR A 356 13.29 10.07 20.09
C TYR A 356 13.30 11.14 21.20
N ARG A 357 12.64 12.28 21.00
CA ARG A 357 12.52 13.34 22.01
C ARG A 357 11.86 12.82 23.30
N TYR A 358 10.81 12.02 23.17
CA TYR A 358 10.15 11.38 24.31
C TYR A 358 11.09 10.46 25.11
N ASN A 359 11.91 9.66 24.43
CA ASN A 359 12.88 8.77 25.08
C ASN A 359 13.99 9.56 25.79
N VAL A 360 14.49 10.63 25.16
CA VAL A 360 15.50 11.54 25.76
C VAL A 360 14.96 12.15 27.04
N GLN A 361 13.74 12.71 27.01
CA GLN A 361 13.10 13.31 28.18
C GLN A 361 12.92 12.29 29.31
N ARG A 362 12.42 11.09 29.01
CA ARG A 362 12.26 10.04 30.03
C ARG A 362 13.57 9.56 30.61
N TYR A 363 14.64 9.56 29.82
CA TYR A 363 15.96 9.20 30.31
C TYR A 363 16.50 10.27 31.28
N GLN A 364 16.35 11.55 30.94
CA GLN A 364 16.71 12.67 31.82
C GLN A 364 15.92 12.61 33.13
N GLU A 365 14.60 12.44 33.08
CA GLU A 365 13.75 12.27 34.27
C GLU A 365 14.19 11.10 35.17
N ARG A 366 14.63 9.99 34.57
CA ARG A 366 15.16 8.84 35.32
C ARG A 366 16.51 9.16 35.96
N LYS A 367 17.40 9.86 35.25
CA LYS A 367 18.70 10.29 35.76
C LYS A 367 18.51 11.24 36.94
N ASP A 368 17.60 12.19 36.83
CA ASP A 368 17.30 13.17 37.88
C ASP A 368 16.71 12.50 39.13
N ARG A 369 15.81 11.52 38.96
CA ARG A 369 15.27 10.72 40.10
C ARG A 369 16.34 9.91 40.83
N VAL A 370 17.29 9.33 40.09
CA VAL A 370 18.40 8.58 40.71
C VAL A 370 19.31 9.52 41.48
N ALA A 371 19.63 10.69 40.91
CA ALA A 371 20.44 11.72 41.58
C ALA A 371 19.76 12.27 42.85
N SER A 372 18.44 12.45 42.84
CA SER A 372 17.70 12.87 44.04
C SER A 372 17.57 11.77 45.09
N GLY A 373 17.48 10.50 44.68
CA GLY A 373 17.36 9.36 45.60
C GLY A 373 18.67 8.97 46.28
N SER A 374 19.82 9.25 45.66
CA SER A 374 21.15 9.02 46.27
C SER A 374 21.54 10.08 47.32
N GLY A 375 20.80 11.19 47.43
CA GLY A 375 21.06 12.25 48.42
C GLY A 375 20.47 11.97 49.81
N ASP A 376 19.45 11.11 49.91
CA ASP A 376 18.70 10.85 51.16
C ASP A 376 19.22 9.63 51.96
N SER A 377 20.30 8.97 51.50
CA SER A 377 20.90 7.80 52.18
C SER A 377 22.19 8.14 52.94
N SER A 378 22.48 9.42 53.14
CA SER A 378 23.69 9.90 53.81
C SER A 378 23.40 11.06 54.76
N VAL A 379 22.45 10.85 55.67
CA VAL A 379 22.29 11.61 56.93
C VAL A 379 22.06 10.65 58.07
#